data_AF-A0A5C5SFU7-F1
#
_entry.id   AF-A0A5C5SFU7-F1
#
_cell.length_a   1.000
_cell.length_b   1.000
_cell.length_c   1.000
_cell.angle_alpha   90.00
_cell.angle_beta   90.00
_cell.angle_gamma   90.00
#
_symmetry.space_group_name_H-M   'P 1'
#
loop_
_entity.id
_entity.type
_entity.pdbx_description
1 polymer ?
#
loop_
_entity_poly.entity_id
_entity_poly.type
_entity_poly.pdbx_seq_one_letter_code
_entity_poly.pdbx_strand_id
1 'polypeptide(L)'
;MMILLEKIQNSKSVGYFYTPENYPGPGMIEIDTKTGEVEIVELSAYDKKDDYPYFANKARGIVKRLWDSGEMPDKKFVAYG
;
A
#
# COMPACT_ATOMS: atom_id res chain seq x y z
N MET A 1 -0.81 -5.05 -15.00
CA MET A 1 -0.81 -3.82 -14.17
C MET A 1 0.19 -4.02 -13.03
N MET A 2 0.95 -2.99 -12.61
CA MET A 2 1.87 -3.11 -11.47
C MET A 2 1.57 -2.11 -10.35
N ILE A 3 1.97 -2.47 -9.13
CA ILE A 3 2.07 -1.56 -7.99
C ILE A 3 3.51 -1.61 -7.46
N LEU A 4 4.07 -0.46 -7.17
CA LEU A 4 5.26 -0.31 -6.33
C LEU A 4 4.82 0.02 -4.90
N LEU A 5 5.27 -0.78 -3.93
CA LEU A 5 5.15 -0.50 -2.50
C LEU A 5 6.47 0.03 -1.98
N GLU A 6 6.45 1.19 -1.32
CA GLU A 6 7.61 1.80 -0.67
C GLU A 6 7.31 2.01 0.81
N LYS A 7 8.12 1.40 1.66
CA LYS A 7 7.92 1.44 3.11
C LYS A 7 8.04 2.88 3.60
N ILE A 8 7.13 3.28 4.47
CA ILE A 8 7.20 4.60 5.11
C ILE A 8 8.45 4.62 6.01
N GLN A 9 9.36 5.56 5.76
CA GLN A 9 10.57 5.76 6.55
C GLN A 9 10.47 7.04 7.38
N ASN A 10 11.18 7.09 8.52
CA ASN A 10 11.26 8.25 9.40
C ASN A 10 9.89 8.79 9.90
N SER A 11 8.89 7.91 10.00
CA SER A 11 7.57 8.22 10.54
C SER A 11 7.31 7.43 11.82
N LYS A 12 6.35 7.90 12.64
CA LYS A 12 5.78 7.12 13.74
C LYS A 12 4.84 6.01 13.25
N SER A 13 4.35 6.14 12.01
CA SER A 13 3.49 5.16 11.36
C SER A 13 4.30 4.03 10.73
N VAL A 14 3.75 2.82 10.76
CA VAL A 14 4.27 1.68 10.02
C VAL A 14 3.34 1.40 8.85
N GLY A 15 3.88 1.26 7.65
CA GLY A 15 3.05 1.11 6.47
C GLY A 15 3.83 1.31 5.18
N TYR A 16 3.08 1.52 4.10
CA TYR A 16 3.62 1.66 2.75
C TYR A 16 2.90 2.78 1.99
N PHE A 17 3.66 3.54 1.21
CA PHE A 17 3.13 4.18 0.03
C PHE A 17 2.91 3.13 -1.06
N TYR A 18 1.82 3.24 -1.81
CA TYR A 18 1.57 2.42 -2.98
C TYR A 18 1.38 3.30 -4.22
N THR A 19 2.13 3.00 -5.27
CA THR A 19 2.13 3.75 -6.52
C THR A 19 1.72 2.81 -7.65
N PRO A 20 0.53 3.01 -8.25
CA PRO A 20 0.17 2.32 -9.48
C PRO A 20 1.11 2.68 -10.62
N GLU A 21 1.43 1.71 -11.45
CA GLU A 21 2.28 1.89 -12.63
C GLU A 21 1.78 3.00 -13.55
N ASN A 22 2.67 3.90 -13.98
CA ASN A 22 2.38 5.03 -14.87
C ASN A 22 1.42 6.10 -14.31
N TYR A 23 1.11 6.08 -13.01
CA TYR A 23 0.27 7.11 -12.38
C TYR A 23 1.03 7.90 -11.31
N PRO A 24 1.21 9.22 -11.50
CA PRO A 24 1.77 10.08 -10.45
C PRO A 24 0.75 10.26 -9.32
N GLY A 25 1.22 10.27 -8.08
CA GLY A 25 0.36 10.45 -6.90
C GLY A 25 0.12 9.12 -6.16
N PRO A 26 1.04 8.72 -5.27
CA PRO A 26 0.88 7.51 -4.47
C PRO A 26 -0.33 7.63 -3.55
N GLY A 27 -0.91 6.50 -3.18
CA GLY A 27 -1.73 6.41 -1.99
C GLY A 27 -0.91 5.91 -0.80
N MET A 28 -1.53 5.86 0.36
CA MET A 28 -0.87 5.46 1.60
C MET A 28 -1.70 4.41 2.35
N ILE A 29 -1.00 3.39 2.84
CA ILE A 29 -1.52 2.32 3.69
C ILE A 29 -0.77 2.38 5.02
N GLU A 30 -1.49 2.32 6.13
CA GLU A 30 -0.92 2.20 7.47
C GLU A 30 -1.33 0.87 8.13
N ILE A 31 -0.51 0.45 9.09
CA ILE A 31 -0.71 -0.75 9.90
C ILE A 31 -0.88 -0.31 11.35
N ASP A 32 -1.99 -0.68 11.97
CA ASP A 32 -2.10 -0.63 13.43
C ASP A 32 -1.20 -1.72 14.01
N THR A 33 -0.12 -1.31 14.68
CA THR A 33 0.89 -2.23 15.22
C THR A 33 0.42 -3.03 16.43
N LYS A 34 -0.70 -2.66 17.06
CA LYS A 34 -1.31 -3.38 18.18
C LYS A 34 -2.24 -4.49 17.69
N THR A 35 -3.03 -4.23 16.65
CA THR A 35 -4.03 -5.18 16.12
C THR A 35 -3.54 -5.93 14.89
N GLY A 36 -2.57 -5.38 14.17
CA GLY A 36 -2.14 -5.85 12.86
C GLY A 36 -3.18 -5.56 11.76
N GLU A 37 -4.15 -4.68 12.02
CA GLU A 37 -5.10 -4.21 11.02
C GLU A 37 -4.41 -3.28 10.03
N VAL A 38 -4.83 -3.35 8.77
CA VAL A 38 -4.25 -2.57 7.68
C VAL A 38 -5.32 -1.65 7.12
N GLU A 39 -5.05 -0.36 7.13
CA GLU A 39 -5.99 0.70 6.78
C GLU A 39 -5.52 1.49 5.56
N ILE A 40 -6.48 1.87 4.72
CA ILE A 40 -6.22 2.79 3.61
C ILE A 40 -6.41 4.20 4.15
N VAL A 41 -5.32 4.95 4.28
CA VAL A 41 -5.35 6.31 4.84
C VAL A 41 -5.37 7.38 3.75
N GLU A 42 -4.81 7.06 2.58
CA GLU A 42 -4.94 7.93 1.40
C GLU A 42 -5.09 7.12 0.11
N LEU A 43 -6.04 7.55 -0.74
CA LEU A 43 -6.21 7.02 -2.08
C LEU A 43 -5.19 7.63 -3.06
N SER A 44 -4.63 6.78 -3.91
CA SER A 44 -3.79 7.21 -5.03
C SER A 44 -4.57 8.09 -6.00
N ALA A 45 -3.87 8.88 -6.81
CA ALA A 45 -4.54 9.70 -7.82
C ALA A 45 -5.30 8.86 -8.86
N TYR A 46 -4.92 7.60 -9.06
CA TYR A 46 -5.66 6.65 -9.89
C TYR A 46 -6.97 6.24 -9.21
N ASP A 47 -6.89 5.78 -7.97
CA ASP A 47 -8.05 5.27 -7.22
C ASP A 47 -9.08 6.35 -6.89
N LYS A 48 -8.68 7.63 -6.93
CA LYS A 48 -9.60 8.78 -6.79
C LYS A 48 -10.44 9.02 -8.05
N LYS A 49 -10.07 8.48 -9.22
CA LYS A 49 -10.78 8.71 -10.50
C LYS A 49 -11.96 7.77 -10.70
N ASP A 50 -11.88 6.56 -10.16
CA ASP A 50 -12.90 5.53 -10.31
C ASP A 50 -13.63 5.34 -8.97
N ASP A 51 -14.93 5.03 -8.99
CA ASP A 51 -15.75 4.76 -7.77
C ASP A 51 -15.31 3.51 -6.99
N TYR A 52 -14.26 2.81 -7.44
CA TYR A 52 -13.71 1.63 -6.81
C TYR A 52 -12.19 1.74 -6.65
N PRO A 53 -11.66 1.82 -5.42
CA PRO A 53 -10.24 1.99 -5.18
C PRO A 53 -9.49 0.66 -5.35
N TYR A 54 -9.32 0.25 -6.59
CA TYR A 54 -8.78 -1.05 -7.00
C TYR A 54 -7.37 -1.29 -6.45
N PHE A 55 -6.44 -0.33 -6.66
CA PHE A 55 -5.05 -0.51 -6.24
C PHE A 55 -4.89 -0.38 -4.73
N ALA A 56 -5.66 0.50 -4.08
CA ALA A 56 -5.69 0.61 -2.62
C ALA A 56 -6.07 -0.73 -1.95
N ASN A 57 -7.14 -1.38 -2.43
CA ASN A 57 -7.58 -2.67 -1.91
C ASN A 57 -6.54 -3.78 -2.12
N LYS A 58 -5.86 -3.78 -3.27
CA LYS A 58 -4.75 -4.72 -3.54
C LYS A 58 -3.57 -4.47 -2.61
N ALA A 59 -3.13 -3.21 -2.47
CA ALA A 59 -2.04 -2.81 -1.60
C ALA A 59 -2.31 -3.21 -0.15
N ARG A 60 -3.51 -2.92 0.37
CA ARG A 60 -3.96 -3.35 1.70
C ARG A 60 -3.78 -4.85 1.93
N GLY A 61 -4.24 -5.68 0.99
CA GLY A 61 -4.12 -7.13 1.10
C GLY A 61 -2.67 -7.64 1.10
N ILE A 62 -1.78 -7.00 0.33
CA ILE A 62 -0.36 -7.38 0.29
C ILE A 62 0.36 -6.94 1.55
N VAL A 63 0.14 -5.70 1.99
CA VAL A 63 0.71 -5.18 3.23
C VAL A 63 0.29 -6.03 4.42
N LYS A 64 -0.96 -6.52 4.46
CA LYS A 64 -1.41 -7.49 5.48
C LYS A 64 -0.60 -8.78 5.46
N ARG A 65 -0.37 -9.37 4.28
CA ARG A 65 0.46 -10.60 4.14
C ARG A 65 1.92 -10.37 4.53
N LEU A 66 2.49 -9.21 4.18
CA LEU A 66 3.84 -8.82 4.56
C LEU A 66 3.94 -8.69 6.09
N TRP A 67 2.98 -8.03 6.71
CA TRP A 67 2.89 -7.92 8.16
C TRP A 67 2.77 -9.28 8.85
N ASP A 68 1.85 -10.12 8.39
CA ASP A 68 1.58 -11.44 8.97
C ASP A 68 2.77 -12.42 8.81
N SER A 69 3.60 -12.23 7.79
CA SER A 69 4.83 -13.01 7.58
C SER A 69 6.04 -12.44 8.31
N GLY A 70 5.95 -11.23 8.88
CA GLY A 70 7.08 -10.49 9.44
C GLY A 70 8.05 -9.94 8.39
N GLU A 71 7.78 -10.12 7.11
CA GLU A 71 8.60 -9.62 6.01
C GLU A 71 8.16 -8.21 5.60
N MET A 72 8.83 -7.19 6.12
CA MET A 72 8.52 -5.78 5.83
C MET A 72 9.66 -5.11 5.03
N PRO A 73 9.89 -5.50 3.76
CA PRO A 73 10.98 -4.97 2.93
C PRO A 73 10.78 -3.48 2.63
N ASP A 74 11.86 -2.75 2.42
CA ASP A 74 11.79 -1.31 2.13
C ASP A 74 11.08 -1.00 0.80
N LYS A 75 11.20 -1.89 -0.19
CA LYS A 75 10.49 -1.78 -1.47
C LYS A 75 9.99 -3.14 -1.94
N LYS A 76 8.82 -3.17 -2.58
CA LYS A 76 8.28 -4.37 -3.23
C LYS A 76 7.52 -4.02 -4.49
N PHE A 77 7.91 -4.62 -5.61
CA PHE A 77 7.16 -4.57 -6.86
C PHE A 77 6.18 -5.73 -6.92
N VAL A 78 4.94 -5.45 -7.32
CA VAL A 78 3.91 -6.47 -7.48
C VAL A 78 3.25 -6.31 -8.83
N ALA A 79 3.33 -7.36 -9.66
CA ALA A 79 2.66 -7.44 -10.94
C ALA A 79 1.33 -8.21 -10.81
N TYR A 80 0.31 -7.73 -11.51
CA TYR A 80 -1.01 -8.33 -11.64
C TYR A 80 -1.30 -8.56 -13.12
N GLY A 81 -1.78 -9.77 -13.43
CA GLY A 81 -2.35 -10.14 -14.72
C GLY A 81 -3.85 -9.89 -14.77
#